data_AF-A0A6C0LM52-F1
#
_entry.id   AF-A0A6C0LM52-F1
#
_cell.length_a   1.000
_cell.length_b   1.000
_cell.length_c   1.000
_cell.angle_alpha   90.00
_cell.angle_beta   90.00
_cell.angle_gamma   90.00
#
_symmetry.space_group_name_H-M   'P 1'
#
loop_
_entity.id
_entity.type
_entity.pdbx_description
1 polymer ?
#
loop_
_entity_poly.entity_id
_entity_poly.type
_entity_poly.pdbx_seq_one_letter_code
_entity_poly.pdbx_strand_id
1 'polypeptide(L)'
;MDYDMYKLRDWISIDKLDVTQFSRIVNPEAIKILRKRPHDINWDWLSANPCPEALQLLKENKDMIKWDKLLQNPNPNAIKLLRQNMDKLHDVNWCRLSANPCPEAIKLIKEYPDKINLHQLARNPSPEAVKLIKENRHNLDNFAWGWLSRNTNPEAIEMLKGNKDMIDWCWLSANPCPEALKLLKEYPNNIWWDRLSENPNPEAIEMLKGNKDKIDWCWFSSNQCPEALQVIKENLFRQPDNIWNLHQRDNIWWYHLVQNSNPEVLKLLKERPDRIYYHVLSSNPAIFERDYIKMSEMRTRILLEDLMKNALHPRRIIRFLDLGGDMDDF
;
A
#
# COMPACT_ATOMS: atom_id res chain seq x y z
N MET A 1 22.34 1.15 4.24
CA MET A 1 22.26 -0.31 4.42
C MET A 1 20.81 -0.69 4.24
N ASP A 2 20.55 -1.63 3.36
CA ASP A 2 19.21 -2.10 3.06
C ASP A 2 18.81 -3.12 4.14
N TYR A 3 18.15 -2.63 5.18
CA TYR A 3 17.75 -3.44 6.35
C TYR A 3 16.45 -4.21 6.13
N ASP A 4 15.84 -4.07 4.96
CA ASP A 4 14.55 -4.66 4.64
C ASP A 4 14.72 -6.12 4.21
N MET A 5 15.01 -6.96 5.22
CA MET A 5 15.03 -8.40 5.09
C MET A 5 13.65 -8.97 5.34
N TYR A 6 12.98 -9.36 4.27
CA TYR A 6 11.72 -10.07 4.34
C TYR A 6 11.91 -11.55 4.01
N LYS A 7 11.00 -12.37 4.53
CA LYS A 7 10.83 -13.78 4.15
C LYS A 7 9.34 -14.07 3.96
N LEU A 8 9.03 -15.11 3.18
CA LEU A 8 7.67 -15.67 3.17
C LEU A 8 7.38 -16.28 4.54
N ARG A 9 6.17 -16.09 5.07
CA ARG A 9 5.77 -16.68 6.36
C ARG A 9 5.88 -18.20 6.32
N ASP A 10 6.43 -18.77 7.39
CA ASP A 10 6.83 -20.19 7.44
C ASP A 10 5.66 -21.18 7.22
N TRP A 11 4.41 -20.77 7.49
CA TRP A 11 3.23 -21.62 7.32
C TRP A 11 2.61 -21.54 5.89
N ILE A 12 3.10 -20.63 5.06
CA ILE A 12 2.64 -20.43 3.68
C ILE A 12 3.64 -21.10 2.73
N SER A 13 3.22 -22.21 2.12
CA SER A 13 4.01 -22.83 1.05
C SER A 13 3.90 -22.03 -0.24
N ILE A 14 5.05 -21.75 -0.87
CA ILE A 14 5.13 -21.06 -2.16
C ILE A 14 4.43 -21.82 -3.29
N ASP A 15 4.35 -23.15 -3.21
CA ASP A 15 3.73 -23.99 -4.24
C ASP A 15 2.20 -23.84 -4.28
N LYS A 16 1.62 -23.29 -3.21
CA LYS A 16 0.20 -22.95 -3.17
C LYS A 16 -0.10 -21.56 -3.73
N LEU A 17 0.93 -20.77 -4.04
CA LEU A 17 0.79 -19.38 -4.46
C LEU A 17 0.95 -19.23 -5.97
N ASP A 18 0.15 -18.34 -6.55
CA ASP A 18 0.41 -17.81 -7.89
C ASP A 18 1.51 -16.75 -7.79
N VAL A 19 2.74 -17.17 -8.12
CA VAL A 19 3.92 -16.30 -8.05
C VAL A 19 3.85 -15.13 -9.04
N THR A 20 3.03 -15.19 -10.08
CA THR A 20 2.86 -14.04 -10.99
C THR A 20 2.33 -12.80 -10.28
N GLN A 21 1.51 -13.02 -9.24
CA GLN A 21 0.94 -11.97 -8.39
C GLN A 21 2.03 -11.20 -7.63
N PHE A 22 3.22 -11.78 -7.40
CA PHE A 22 4.29 -11.11 -6.68
C PHE A 22 4.79 -9.86 -7.41
N SER A 23 4.57 -9.79 -8.74
CA SER A 23 4.97 -8.64 -9.56
C SER A 23 4.31 -7.34 -9.10
N ARG A 24 3.13 -7.39 -8.44
CA ARG A 24 2.45 -6.21 -7.89
C ARG A 24 2.69 -5.97 -6.40
N ILE A 25 3.35 -6.91 -5.70
CA ILE A 25 3.61 -6.77 -4.27
C ILE A 25 4.81 -5.83 -4.08
N VAL A 26 4.61 -4.77 -3.30
CA VAL A 26 5.67 -3.82 -2.95
C VAL A 26 6.49 -4.42 -1.80
N ASN A 27 7.35 -5.38 -2.12
CA ASN A 27 8.23 -6.04 -1.17
C ASN A 27 9.51 -6.52 -1.87
N PRO A 28 10.71 -6.21 -1.35
CA PRO A 28 11.96 -6.59 -1.99
C PRO A 28 12.15 -8.12 -2.08
N GLU A 29 11.61 -8.90 -1.14
CA GLU A 29 11.67 -10.36 -1.20
C GLU A 29 10.78 -10.95 -2.29
N ALA A 30 9.62 -10.34 -2.56
CA ALA A 30 8.78 -10.69 -3.72
C ALA A 30 9.58 -10.53 -5.02
N ILE A 31 10.33 -9.43 -5.17
CA ILE A 31 11.18 -9.18 -6.35
C ILE A 31 12.37 -10.16 -6.41
N LYS A 32 12.99 -10.49 -5.27
CA LYS A 32 14.07 -11.51 -5.20
C LYS A 32 13.58 -12.89 -5.63
N ILE A 33 12.37 -13.28 -5.26
CA ILE A 33 11.75 -14.53 -5.71
C ILE A 33 11.52 -14.50 -7.22
N LEU A 34 10.96 -13.40 -7.76
CA LEU A 34 10.74 -13.24 -9.20
C LEU A 34 12.04 -13.29 -10.02
N ARG A 35 13.15 -12.73 -9.51
CA ARG A 35 14.47 -12.83 -10.16
C ARG A 35 14.93 -14.27 -10.37
N LYS A 36 14.54 -15.19 -9.48
CA LYS A 36 14.83 -16.63 -9.61
C LYS A 36 13.84 -17.36 -10.53
N ARG A 37 12.72 -16.72 -10.87
CA ARG A 37 11.58 -17.29 -11.63
C ARG A 37 11.13 -16.32 -12.73
N PRO A 38 11.99 -16.02 -13.72
CA PRO A 38 11.72 -14.96 -14.70
C PRO A 38 10.46 -15.18 -15.55
N HIS A 39 10.05 -16.44 -15.75
CA HIS A 39 8.82 -16.78 -16.48
C HIS A 39 7.53 -16.40 -15.74
N ASP A 40 7.60 -16.20 -14.41
CA ASP A 40 6.47 -15.76 -13.61
C ASP A 40 6.34 -14.23 -13.55
N ILE A 41 7.25 -13.48 -14.19
CA ILE A 41 7.21 -12.02 -14.14
C ILE A 41 6.07 -11.49 -15.01
N ASN A 42 5.10 -10.84 -14.37
CA ASN A 42 4.14 -9.98 -15.05
C ASN A 42 4.73 -8.58 -15.18
N TRP A 43 5.24 -8.25 -16.37
CA TRP A 43 5.93 -6.99 -16.64
C TRP A 43 5.03 -5.75 -16.58
N ASP A 44 3.72 -5.88 -16.80
CA ASP A 44 2.77 -4.79 -16.62
C ASP A 44 2.70 -4.39 -15.14
N TRP A 45 2.54 -5.37 -14.26
CA TRP A 45 2.49 -5.14 -12.81
C TRP A 45 3.84 -4.71 -12.26
N LEU A 46 4.94 -5.31 -12.72
CA LEU A 46 6.29 -4.93 -12.30
C LEU A 46 6.60 -3.47 -12.68
N SER A 47 6.18 -3.03 -13.87
CA SER A 47 6.36 -1.64 -14.32
C SER A 47 5.63 -0.62 -13.45
N ALA A 48 4.48 -0.98 -12.90
CA ALA A 48 3.74 -0.14 -11.95
C ALA A 48 4.26 -0.27 -10.50
N ASN A 49 5.14 -1.23 -10.20
CA ASN A 49 5.59 -1.53 -8.84
C ASN A 49 6.61 -0.49 -8.34
N PRO A 50 6.32 0.26 -7.26
CA PRO A 50 7.21 1.31 -6.75
C PRO A 50 8.45 0.80 -6.01
N CYS A 51 8.57 -0.51 -5.77
CA CYS A 51 9.74 -1.12 -5.10
C CYS A 51 11.04 -0.76 -5.85
N PRO A 52 12.09 -0.24 -5.17
CA PRO A 52 13.36 0.08 -5.82
C PRO A 52 13.98 -1.10 -6.59
N GLU A 53 13.85 -2.32 -6.07
CA GLU A 53 14.32 -3.55 -6.67
C GLU A 53 13.56 -3.89 -7.95
N ALA A 54 12.26 -3.59 -8.01
CA ALA A 54 11.46 -3.76 -9.21
C ALA A 54 11.95 -2.80 -10.30
N LEU A 55 12.20 -1.53 -9.95
CA LEU A 55 12.76 -0.57 -10.89
C LEU A 55 14.17 -0.95 -11.36
N GLN A 56 14.98 -1.52 -10.47
CA GLN A 56 16.30 -2.04 -10.83
C GLN A 56 16.18 -3.23 -11.81
N LEU A 57 15.25 -4.16 -11.57
CA LEU A 57 14.98 -5.27 -12.47
C LEU A 57 14.46 -4.80 -13.85
N LEU A 58 13.63 -3.75 -13.88
CA LEU A 58 13.20 -3.11 -15.14
C LEU A 58 14.36 -2.49 -15.90
N LYS A 59 15.29 -1.81 -15.22
CA LYS A 59 16.48 -1.22 -15.85
C LYS A 59 17.42 -2.26 -16.47
N GLU A 60 17.49 -3.45 -15.86
CA GLU A 60 18.23 -4.60 -16.39
C GLU A 60 17.54 -5.24 -17.60
N ASN A 61 16.23 -5.03 -17.77
CA ASN A 61 15.39 -5.64 -18.81
C ASN A 61 14.60 -4.57 -19.57
N LYS A 62 15.30 -3.61 -20.18
CA LYS A 62 14.69 -2.39 -20.75
C LYS A 62 13.59 -2.66 -21.78
N ASP A 63 13.73 -3.71 -22.58
CA ASP A 63 12.76 -4.06 -23.64
C ASP A 63 11.43 -4.59 -23.06
N MET A 64 11.43 -5.00 -21.79
CA MET A 64 10.23 -5.50 -21.11
C MET A 64 9.44 -4.39 -20.41
N ILE A 65 9.97 -3.17 -20.37
CA ILE A 65 9.32 -2.03 -19.68
C ILE A 65 7.99 -1.71 -20.37
N LYS A 66 6.94 -1.66 -19.55
CA LYS A 66 5.61 -1.27 -19.97
C LYS A 66 5.43 0.20 -19.64
N TRP A 67 5.82 1.05 -20.59
CA TRP A 67 5.88 2.50 -20.42
C TRP A 67 4.55 3.11 -19.99
N ASP A 68 3.44 2.58 -20.52
CA ASP A 68 2.09 3.01 -20.16
C ASP A 68 1.78 2.74 -18.66
N LYS A 69 2.32 1.65 -18.09
CA LYS A 69 2.20 1.30 -16.67
C LYS A 69 3.19 2.06 -15.80
N LEU A 70 4.42 2.27 -16.28
CA LEU A 70 5.48 3.01 -15.57
C LEU A 70 5.05 4.45 -15.24
N LEU A 71 4.19 5.06 -16.05
CA LEU A 71 3.61 6.39 -15.81
C LEU A 71 2.77 6.51 -14.54
N GLN A 72 2.24 5.39 -14.04
CA GLN A 72 1.47 5.35 -12.80
C GLN A 72 2.37 5.01 -11.60
N ASN A 73 3.65 4.72 -11.83
CA ASN A 73 4.59 4.37 -10.78
C ASN A 73 4.92 5.64 -9.95
N PRO A 74 4.63 5.67 -8.64
CA PRO A 74 4.87 6.85 -7.81
C PRO A 74 6.35 7.03 -7.42
N ASN A 75 7.23 6.09 -7.76
CA ASN A 75 8.66 6.17 -7.47
C ASN A 75 9.31 7.33 -8.27
N PRO A 76 9.98 8.30 -7.62
CA PRO A 76 10.63 9.41 -8.32
C PRO A 76 11.66 8.98 -9.37
N ASN A 77 12.33 7.84 -9.17
CA ASN A 77 13.29 7.31 -10.13
C ASN A 77 12.62 6.71 -11.37
N ALA A 78 11.35 6.27 -11.27
CA ALA A 78 10.56 5.90 -12.44
C ALA A 78 10.21 7.14 -13.27
N ILE A 79 9.86 8.26 -12.63
CA ILE A 79 9.60 9.53 -13.33
C ILE A 79 10.87 10.06 -14.02
N LYS A 80 12.03 9.95 -13.36
CA LYS A 80 13.32 10.30 -14.00
C LYS A 80 13.60 9.44 -15.24
N LEU A 81 13.30 8.13 -15.18
CA LEU A 81 13.45 7.24 -16.32
C LEU A 81 12.49 7.62 -17.46
N LEU A 82 11.25 7.98 -17.15
CA LEU A 82 10.27 8.49 -18.13
C LEU A 82 10.76 9.78 -18.80
N ARG A 83 11.29 10.73 -18.03
CA ARG A 83 11.85 11.99 -18.57
C ARG A 83 13.02 11.76 -19.53
N GLN A 84 13.79 10.69 -19.34
CA GLN A 84 14.89 10.32 -20.25
C GLN A 84 14.43 9.60 -21.53
N ASN A 85 13.17 9.19 -21.60
CA ASN A 85 12.60 8.38 -22.69
C ASN A 85 11.25 8.98 -23.14
N MET A 86 11.22 10.30 -23.34
CA MET A 86 10.00 11.03 -23.72
C MET A 86 9.42 10.57 -25.06
N ASP A 87 10.24 9.97 -25.93
CA ASP A 87 9.82 9.38 -27.21
C ASP A 87 8.86 8.19 -27.04
N LYS A 88 8.79 7.60 -25.84
CA LYS A 88 7.87 6.51 -25.50
C LYS A 88 6.49 7.00 -25.06
N LEU A 89 6.29 8.32 -24.94
CA LEU A 89 5.04 8.91 -24.47
C LEU A 89 4.15 9.32 -25.64
N HIS A 90 2.85 9.11 -25.49
CA HIS A 90 1.80 9.51 -26.43
C HIS A 90 0.74 10.35 -25.70
N ASP A 91 -0.26 10.90 -26.39
CA ASP A 91 -1.18 11.86 -25.79
C ASP A 91 -1.96 11.30 -24.58
N VAL A 92 -2.38 10.03 -24.63
CA VAL A 92 -3.07 9.36 -23.51
C VAL A 92 -2.21 9.25 -22.24
N ASN A 93 -0.88 9.34 -22.37
CA ASN A 93 0.06 9.23 -21.28
C ASN A 93 0.03 10.45 -20.35
N TRP A 94 -0.34 11.64 -20.87
CA TRP A 94 -0.45 12.86 -20.07
C TRP A 94 -1.56 12.80 -19.03
N CYS A 95 -2.70 12.19 -19.38
CA CYS A 95 -3.77 11.91 -18.41
C CYS A 95 -3.25 11.08 -17.22
N ARG A 96 -2.40 10.07 -17.48
CA ARG A 96 -1.82 9.23 -16.42
C ARG A 96 -0.78 9.97 -15.59
N LEU A 97 0.03 10.83 -16.21
CA LEU A 97 0.97 11.70 -15.49
C LEU A 97 0.27 12.72 -14.60
N SER A 98 -0.83 13.34 -15.06
CA SER A 98 -1.63 14.26 -14.25
C SER A 98 -2.23 13.59 -13.01
N ALA A 99 -2.53 12.28 -13.08
CA ALA A 99 -2.99 11.49 -11.93
C ALA A 99 -1.85 10.99 -11.03
N ASN A 100 -0.58 11.11 -11.42
CA ASN A 100 0.53 10.56 -10.66
C ASN A 100 0.88 11.47 -9.46
N PRO A 101 0.81 10.96 -8.21
CA PRO A 101 1.02 11.78 -7.02
C PRO A 101 2.49 12.13 -6.74
N CYS A 102 3.43 11.61 -7.52
CA CYS A 102 4.85 11.90 -7.36
C CYS A 102 5.13 13.39 -7.63
N PRO A 103 5.81 14.13 -6.73
CA PRO A 103 6.14 15.54 -6.96
C PRO A 103 6.92 15.79 -8.25
N GLU A 104 7.78 14.85 -8.67
CA GLU A 104 8.52 14.94 -9.93
C GLU A 104 7.59 14.81 -11.16
N ALA A 105 6.48 14.07 -11.06
CA ALA A 105 5.48 14.00 -12.11
C ALA A 105 4.74 15.34 -12.24
N ILE A 106 4.39 15.98 -11.11
CA ILE A 106 3.76 17.30 -11.10
C ILE A 106 4.71 18.38 -11.68
N LYS A 107 6.00 18.32 -11.37
CA LYS A 107 7.00 19.20 -11.99
C LYS A 107 7.07 18.99 -13.50
N LEU A 108 7.06 17.73 -13.96
CA LEU A 108 7.11 17.40 -15.37
C LEU A 108 5.88 17.93 -16.13
N ILE A 109 4.65 17.71 -15.64
CA ILE A 109 3.46 18.21 -16.35
C ILE A 109 3.37 19.74 -16.37
N LYS A 110 3.97 20.44 -15.40
CA LYS A 110 4.04 21.91 -15.40
C LYS A 110 4.90 22.49 -16.52
N GLU A 111 5.83 21.71 -17.07
CA GLU A 111 6.60 22.10 -18.25
C GLU A 111 5.75 22.06 -19.54
N TYR A 112 4.57 21.41 -19.50
CA TYR A 112 3.66 21.21 -20.63
C TYR A 112 2.21 21.56 -20.25
N PRO A 113 1.91 22.85 -19.99
CA PRO A 113 0.62 23.28 -19.43
C PRO A 113 -0.59 22.93 -20.30
N ASP A 114 -0.42 22.87 -21.63
CA ASP A 114 -1.44 22.47 -22.60
C ASP A 114 -1.83 20.99 -22.52
N LYS A 115 -0.96 20.16 -21.92
CA LYS A 115 -1.17 18.72 -21.75
C LYS A 115 -1.79 18.34 -20.41
N ILE A 116 -2.01 19.31 -19.51
CA ILE A 116 -2.53 19.04 -18.17
C ILE A 116 -4.00 18.64 -18.24
N ASN A 117 -4.31 17.43 -17.77
CA ASN A 117 -5.68 16.97 -17.64
C ASN A 117 -6.25 17.33 -16.26
N LEU A 118 -7.12 18.34 -16.19
CA LEU A 118 -7.70 18.82 -14.93
C LEU A 118 -8.58 17.78 -14.22
N HIS A 119 -9.28 16.90 -14.94
CA HIS A 119 -10.04 15.81 -14.31
C HIS A 119 -9.14 14.84 -13.57
N GLN A 120 -8.02 14.43 -14.19
CA GLN A 120 -7.05 13.53 -13.58
C GLN A 120 -6.24 14.20 -12.48
N LEU A 121 -6.03 15.51 -12.58
CA LEU A 121 -5.36 16.30 -11.55
C LEU A 121 -6.28 16.53 -10.32
N ALA A 122 -7.61 16.61 -10.50
CA ALA A 122 -8.57 16.77 -9.39
C ALA A 122 -8.59 15.58 -8.42
N ARG A 123 -8.33 14.36 -8.91
CA ARG A 123 -8.15 13.16 -8.08
C ARG A 123 -6.74 12.99 -7.51
N ASN A 124 -5.80 13.87 -7.84
CA ASN A 124 -4.41 13.76 -7.42
C ASN A 124 -4.21 14.35 -6.00
N PRO A 125 -3.78 13.55 -5.01
CA PRO A 125 -3.68 14.00 -3.62
C PRO A 125 -2.44 14.86 -3.32
N SER A 126 -1.50 15.01 -4.27
CA SER A 126 -0.31 15.85 -4.07
C SER A 126 -0.71 17.29 -3.75
N PRO A 127 -0.10 17.92 -2.71
CA PRO A 127 -0.35 19.34 -2.40
C PRO A 127 -0.10 20.26 -3.60
N GLU A 128 0.92 19.99 -4.42
CA GLU A 128 1.23 20.77 -5.61
C GLU A 128 0.18 20.61 -6.72
N ALA A 129 -0.44 19.42 -6.82
CA ALA A 129 -1.55 19.17 -7.73
C ALA A 129 -2.81 19.92 -7.29
N VAL A 130 -3.14 19.86 -5.99
CA VAL A 130 -4.29 20.59 -5.42
C VAL A 130 -4.12 22.09 -5.55
N LYS A 131 -2.90 22.63 -5.33
CA LYS A 131 -2.59 24.04 -5.59
C LYS A 131 -2.89 24.43 -7.04
N LEU A 132 -2.44 23.61 -8.00
CA LEU A 132 -2.67 23.87 -9.42
C LEU A 132 -4.16 23.78 -9.79
N ILE A 133 -4.91 22.85 -9.21
CA ILE A 133 -6.37 22.78 -9.33
C ILE A 133 -7.04 24.03 -8.76
N LYS A 134 -6.60 24.51 -7.60
CA LYS A 134 -7.12 25.74 -6.97
C LYS A 134 -6.89 26.98 -7.82
N GLU A 135 -5.71 27.09 -8.45
CA GLU A 135 -5.38 28.15 -9.42
C GLU A 135 -6.25 28.07 -10.68
N ASN A 136 -6.65 26.87 -11.11
CA ASN A 136 -7.46 26.61 -12.30
C ASN A 136 -8.93 26.30 -11.99
N ARG A 137 -9.42 26.65 -10.79
CA ARG A 137 -10.76 26.26 -10.31
C ARG A 137 -11.91 26.65 -11.24
N HIS A 138 -11.74 27.75 -11.98
CA HIS A 138 -12.74 28.29 -12.90
C HIS A 138 -12.92 27.44 -14.16
N ASN A 139 -11.96 26.55 -14.44
CA ASN A 139 -11.97 25.64 -15.59
C ASN A 139 -12.46 24.23 -15.22
N LEU A 140 -12.89 24.02 -13.97
CA LEU A 140 -13.41 22.72 -13.52
C LEU A 140 -14.88 22.58 -13.91
N ASP A 141 -15.20 21.49 -14.60
CA ASP A 141 -16.57 21.07 -14.80
C ASP A 141 -17.09 20.24 -13.62
N ASN A 142 -18.38 19.89 -13.65
CA ASN A 142 -19.03 19.11 -12.59
C ASN A 142 -18.34 17.75 -12.35
N PHE A 143 -17.75 17.17 -13.40
CA PHE A 143 -17.05 15.89 -13.30
C PHE A 143 -15.74 16.04 -12.52
N ALA A 144 -14.95 17.08 -12.81
CA ALA A 144 -13.76 17.41 -12.02
C ALA A 144 -14.10 17.71 -10.55
N TRP A 145 -15.20 18.43 -10.30
CA TRP A 145 -15.66 18.68 -8.94
C TRP A 145 -16.04 17.39 -8.20
N GLY A 146 -16.76 16.49 -8.86
CA GLY A 146 -17.05 15.17 -8.31
C GLY A 146 -15.78 14.44 -7.86
N TRP A 147 -14.73 14.43 -8.69
CA TRP A 147 -13.44 13.79 -8.36
C TRP A 147 -12.75 14.35 -7.12
N LEU A 148 -12.97 15.63 -6.76
CA LEU A 148 -12.42 16.21 -5.53
C LEU A 148 -12.98 15.50 -4.29
N SER A 149 -14.19 14.95 -4.34
CA SER A 149 -14.81 14.19 -3.24
C SER A 149 -14.03 12.91 -2.90
N ARG A 150 -13.27 12.37 -3.86
CA ARG A 150 -12.36 11.23 -3.68
C ARG A 150 -10.93 11.66 -3.31
N ASN A 151 -10.60 12.94 -3.39
CA ASN A 151 -9.26 13.43 -3.12
C ASN A 151 -8.98 13.40 -1.62
N THR A 152 -7.91 12.73 -1.20
CA THR A 152 -7.58 12.56 0.23
C THR A 152 -6.80 13.74 0.83
N ASN A 153 -6.53 14.78 0.03
CA ASN A 153 -5.88 16.00 0.50
C ASN A 153 -6.91 16.89 1.22
N PRO A 154 -6.67 17.31 2.47
CA PRO A 154 -7.59 18.17 3.21
C PRO A 154 -7.97 19.46 2.47
N GLU A 155 -7.03 20.11 1.77
CA GLU A 155 -7.33 21.34 1.03
C GLU A 155 -8.30 21.11 -0.13
N ALA A 156 -8.27 19.94 -0.78
CA ALA A 156 -9.20 19.58 -1.83
C ALA A 156 -10.62 19.36 -1.25
N ILE A 157 -10.71 18.76 -0.06
CA ILE A 157 -11.99 18.59 0.64
C ILE A 157 -12.54 19.93 1.15
N GLU A 158 -11.70 20.83 1.65
CA GLU A 158 -12.14 22.17 2.02
C GLU A 158 -12.71 22.96 0.83
N MET A 159 -12.18 22.76 -0.39
CA MET A 159 -12.74 23.38 -1.60
C MET A 159 -14.20 22.97 -1.84
N LEU A 160 -14.61 21.75 -1.47
CA LEU A 160 -15.98 21.26 -1.63
C LEU A 160 -16.98 21.97 -0.71
N LYS A 161 -16.55 22.48 0.46
CA LYS A 161 -17.45 23.18 1.40
C LYS A 161 -18.11 24.40 0.78
N GLY A 162 -17.42 25.07 -0.14
CA GLY A 162 -17.93 26.21 -0.90
C GLY A 162 -18.82 25.85 -2.09
N ASN A 163 -18.97 24.55 -2.42
CA ASN A 163 -19.68 24.10 -3.61
C ASN A 163 -20.40 22.75 -3.35
N LYS A 164 -21.32 22.76 -2.38
CA LYS A 164 -21.93 21.55 -1.81
C LYS A 164 -22.72 20.71 -2.81
N ASP A 165 -23.32 21.36 -3.81
CA ASP A 165 -24.11 20.70 -4.85
C ASP A 165 -23.25 19.84 -5.78
N MET A 166 -21.93 20.05 -5.76
CA MET A 166 -20.98 19.28 -6.57
C MET A 166 -20.33 18.12 -5.80
N ILE A 167 -20.71 17.91 -4.53
CA ILE A 167 -20.18 16.82 -3.71
C ILE A 167 -20.75 15.49 -4.20
N ASP A 168 -19.86 14.57 -4.54
CA ASP A 168 -20.20 13.15 -4.68
C ASP A 168 -20.15 12.50 -3.28
N TRP A 169 -21.32 12.36 -2.67
CA TRP A 169 -21.45 11.83 -1.31
C TRP A 169 -21.08 10.35 -1.18
N CYS A 170 -21.19 9.58 -2.27
CA CYS A 170 -20.76 8.19 -2.32
C CYS A 170 -19.22 8.12 -2.19
N TRP A 171 -18.50 8.92 -2.99
CA TRP A 171 -17.03 9.00 -2.89
C TRP A 171 -16.54 9.66 -1.62
N LEU A 172 -17.25 10.69 -1.12
CA LEU A 172 -16.90 11.33 0.15
C LEU A 172 -17.04 10.36 1.32
N SER A 173 -18.06 9.49 1.32
CA SER A 173 -18.28 8.48 2.37
C SER A 173 -17.14 7.45 2.48
N ALA A 174 -16.53 7.09 1.34
CA ALA A 174 -15.35 6.21 1.30
C ALA A 174 -14.02 6.97 1.55
N ASN A 175 -14.04 8.30 1.66
CA ASN A 175 -12.82 9.10 1.75
C ASN A 175 -12.22 9.06 3.17
N PRO A 176 -10.97 8.60 3.34
CA PRO A 176 -10.35 8.48 4.67
C PRO A 176 -9.87 9.81 5.26
N CYS A 177 -9.97 10.93 4.54
CA CYS A 177 -9.58 12.24 5.04
C CYS A 177 -10.47 12.67 6.22
N PRO A 178 -9.90 13.10 7.38
CA PRO A 178 -10.70 13.57 8.52
C PRO A 178 -11.67 14.71 8.16
N GLU A 179 -11.29 15.60 7.25
CA GLU A 179 -12.14 16.70 6.75
C GLU A 179 -13.39 16.18 6.02
N ALA A 180 -13.28 15.03 5.33
CA ALA A 180 -14.42 14.40 4.67
C ALA A 180 -15.40 13.86 5.72
N LEU A 181 -14.90 13.22 6.78
CA LEU A 181 -15.74 12.73 7.88
C LEU A 181 -16.42 13.87 8.67
N LYS A 182 -15.72 14.99 8.91
CA LYS A 182 -16.32 16.20 9.49
C LYS A 182 -17.49 16.68 8.63
N LEU A 183 -17.30 16.72 7.30
CA LEU A 183 -18.35 17.12 6.37
C LEU A 183 -19.52 16.13 6.36
N LEU A 184 -19.28 14.82 6.38
CA LEU A 184 -20.34 13.81 6.49
C LEU A 184 -21.17 13.96 7.78
N LYS A 185 -20.53 14.33 8.90
CA LYS A 185 -21.23 14.57 10.18
C LYS A 185 -22.16 15.79 10.13
N GLU A 186 -21.84 16.78 9.31
CA GLU A 186 -22.73 17.93 9.06
C GLU A 186 -23.95 17.54 8.21
N TYR A 187 -23.85 16.50 7.38
CA TYR A 187 -24.91 16.05 6.46
C TYR A 187 -25.21 14.54 6.63
N PRO A 188 -25.77 14.12 7.78
CA PRO A 188 -25.93 12.70 8.10
C PRO A 188 -26.84 11.92 7.15
N ASN A 189 -27.80 12.60 6.50
CA ASN A 189 -28.69 11.98 5.51
C ASN A 189 -27.99 11.64 4.19
N ASN A 190 -26.80 12.19 3.96
CA ASN A 190 -26.01 11.96 2.78
C ASN A 190 -24.94 10.89 2.98
N ILE A 191 -24.88 10.24 4.15
CA ILE A 191 -23.92 9.17 4.40
C ILE A 191 -24.32 7.91 3.65
N TRP A 192 -23.43 7.45 2.78
CA TRP A 192 -23.52 6.14 2.13
C TRP A 192 -22.85 5.11 3.03
N TRP A 193 -23.65 4.36 3.81
CA TRP A 193 -23.14 3.49 4.87
C TRP A 193 -22.37 2.26 4.35
N ASP A 194 -22.74 1.76 3.18
CA ASP A 194 -21.97 0.75 2.44
C ASP A 194 -20.55 1.25 2.12
N ARG A 195 -20.43 2.50 1.64
CA ARG A 195 -19.17 3.18 1.36
C ARG A 195 -18.40 3.58 2.62
N LEU A 196 -19.10 3.95 3.68
CA LEU A 196 -18.47 4.19 4.97
C LEU A 196 -17.88 2.90 5.55
N SER A 197 -18.49 1.74 5.25
CA SER A 197 -18.01 0.43 5.71
C SER A 197 -16.64 0.03 5.15
N GLU A 198 -16.28 0.50 3.94
CA GLU A 198 -14.92 0.36 3.39
C GLU A 198 -13.93 1.45 3.88
N ASN A 199 -14.40 2.49 4.57
CA ASN A 199 -13.56 3.62 4.96
C ASN A 199 -12.56 3.23 6.07
N PRO A 200 -11.24 3.30 5.82
CA PRO A 200 -10.23 2.83 6.78
C PRO A 200 -9.89 3.83 7.89
N ASN A 201 -10.53 5.00 7.93
CA ASN A 201 -10.32 5.98 8.98
C ASN A 201 -10.96 5.48 10.31
N PRO A 202 -10.22 5.47 11.44
CA PRO A 202 -10.77 5.04 12.73
C PRO A 202 -12.06 5.74 13.15
N GLU A 203 -12.24 7.02 12.81
CA GLU A 203 -13.46 7.78 13.12
C GLU A 203 -14.68 7.28 12.33
N ALA A 204 -14.48 6.74 11.11
CA ALA A 204 -15.53 6.05 10.38
C ALA A 204 -15.92 4.73 11.06
N ILE A 205 -14.94 3.99 11.60
CA ILE A 205 -15.20 2.77 12.37
C ILE A 205 -16.01 3.08 13.63
N GLU A 206 -15.72 4.18 14.33
CA GLU A 206 -16.52 4.62 15.48
C GLU A 206 -17.95 4.99 15.09
N MET A 207 -18.15 5.68 13.95
CA MET A 207 -19.49 5.94 13.41
C MET A 207 -20.26 4.65 13.12
N LEU A 208 -19.59 3.63 12.56
CA LEU A 208 -20.17 2.32 12.28
C LEU A 208 -20.47 1.52 13.56
N LYS A 209 -19.61 1.59 14.58
CA LYS A 209 -19.87 0.96 15.89
C LYS A 209 -21.13 1.50 16.55
N GLY A 210 -21.44 2.78 16.35
CA GLY A 210 -22.68 3.41 16.78
C GLY A 210 -23.92 3.08 15.94
N ASN A 211 -23.74 2.51 14.74
CA ASN A 211 -24.79 2.22 13.75
C ASN A 211 -24.61 0.80 13.17
N LYS A 212 -24.56 -0.22 14.05
CA LYS A 212 -24.16 -1.60 13.68
C LYS A 212 -25.06 -2.24 12.63
N ASP A 213 -26.33 -1.86 12.59
CA ASP A 213 -27.33 -2.30 11.62
C ASP A 213 -27.04 -1.80 10.19
N LYS A 214 -26.21 -0.76 10.05
CA LYS A 214 -25.84 -0.15 8.77
C LYS A 214 -24.52 -0.66 8.21
N ILE A 215 -23.84 -1.54 8.92
CA ILE A 215 -22.56 -2.09 8.48
C ILE A 215 -22.81 -3.03 7.30
N ASP A 216 -22.24 -2.69 6.15
CA ASP A 216 -22.10 -3.62 5.05
C ASP A 216 -20.89 -4.53 5.32
N TRP A 217 -21.14 -5.75 5.76
CA TRP A 217 -20.09 -6.68 6.14
C TRP A 217 -19.23 -7.18 4.97
N CYS A 218 -19.71 -7.07 3.73
CA CYS A 218 -18.92 -7.41 2.55
C CYS A 218 -17.74 -6.44 2.43
N TRP A 219 -18.05 -5.14 2.42
CA TRP A 219 -17.05 -4.08 2.37
C TRP A 219 -16.24 -3.99 3.66
N PHE A 220 -16.89 -4.12 4.82
CA PHE A 220 -16.23 -4.06 6.13
C PHE A 220 -15.18 -5.16 6.33
N SER A 221 -15.37 -6.36 5.76
CA SER A 221 -14.39 -7.45 5.82
C SER A 221 -13.06 -7.11 5.13
N SER A 222 -13.08 -6.21 4.15
CA SER A 222 -11.89 -5.70 3.47
C SER A 222 -11.24 -4.49 4.16
N ASN A 223 -11.87 -3.96 5.22
CA ASN A 223 -11.45 -2.73 5.87
C ASN A 223 -10.12 -2.92 6.61
N GLN A 224 -9.12 -2.11 6.25
CA GLN A 224 -7.74 -2.26 6.73
C GLN A 224 -7.48 -1.62 8.10
N CYS A 225 -8.47 -0.93 8.68
CA CYS A 225 -8.37 -0.34 10.00
C CYS A 225 -8.22 -1.43 11.09
N PRO A 226 -7.22 -1.38 11.99
CA PRO A 226 -7.06 -2.36 13.06
C PRO A 226 -8.30 -2.53 13.94
N GLU A 227 -9.03 -1.44 14.18
CA GLU A 227 -10.27 -1.39 14.94
C GLU A 227 -11.41 -2.15 14.23
N ALA A 228 -11.42 -2.17 12.89
CA ALA A 228 -12.38 -2.95 12.11
C ALA A 228 -12.17 -4.46 12.36
N LEU A 229 -10.91 -4.92 12.45
CA LEU A 229 -10.61 -6.32 12.76
C LEU A 229 -11.13 -6.73 14.14
N GLN A 230 -11.14 -5.84 15.13
CA GLN A 230 -11.74 -6.13 16.44
C GLN A 230 -13.24 -6.35 16.31
N VAL A 231 -13.94 -5.48 15.57
CA VAL A 231 -15.38 -5.60 15.31
C VAL A 231 -15.71 -6.89 14.52
N ILE A 232 -14.88 -7.24 13.53
CA ILE A 232 -14.98 -8.52 12.80
C ILE A 232 -14.83 -9.69 13.75
N LYS A 233 -13.80 -9.68 14.62
CA LYS A 233 -13.58 -10.73 15.61
C LYS A 233 -14.77 -10.86 16.57
N GLU A 234 -15.27 -9.76 17.11
CA GLU A 234 -16.47 -9.78 17.97
C GLU A 234 -17.68 -10.39 17.26
N ASN A 235 -17.87 -10.10 15.97
CA ASN A 235 -18.97 -10.64 15.17
C ASN A 235 -18.81 -12.14 14.88
N LEU A 236 -17.57 -12.65 14.68
CA LEU A 236 -17.31 -14.09 14.55
C LEU A 236 -17.77 -14.89 15.78
N PHE A 237 -17.72 -14.29 16.97
CA PHE A 237 -18.08 -14.96 18.22
C PHE A 237 -19.55 -14.77 18.63
N ARG A 238 -20.29 -13.86 17.99
CA ARG A 238 -21.74 -13.66 18.19
C ARG A 238 -22.53 -14.60 17.28
N GLN A 239 -22.59 -15.88 17.64
CA GLN A 239 -23.50 -16.81 16.98
C GLN A 239 -24.92 -16.64 17.54
N PRO A 240 -25.98 -16.60 16.71
CA PRO A 240 -27.34 -16.74 17.20
C PRO A 240 -27.58 -18.19 17.67
N ASP A 241 -28.23 -18.35 18.81
CA ASP A 241 -28.63 -19.64 19.41
C ASP A 241 -29.66 -20.45 18.57
N ASN A 242 -29.89 -20.14 17.28
CA ASN A 242 -30.85 -20.85 16.44
C ASN A 242 -30.36 -21.14 15.00
N ILE A 243 -29.91 -22.39 14.80
CA ILE A 243 -30.50 -23.41 13.89
C ILE A 243 -30.37 -23.32 12.32
N TRP A 244 -29.88 -24.44 11.74
CA TRP A 244 -30.07 -25.06 10.39
C TRP A 244 -29.51 -24.50 9.06
N ASN A 245 -28.77 -23.40 8.96
CA ASN A 245 -28.14 -23.01 7.67
C ASN A 245 -26.61 -22.89 7.71
N LEU A 246 -25.92 -23.97 7.32
CA LEU A 246 -24.45 -24.06 7.22
C LEU A 246 -23.82 -23.03 6.26
N HIS A 247 -24.60 -22.48 5.33
CA HIS A 247 -24.12 -21.54 4.30
C HIS A 247 -24.32 -20.05 4.63
N GLN A 248 -24.92 -19.71 5.78
CA GLN A 248 -25.08 -18.33 6.29
C GLN A 248 -24.41 -18.12 7.67
N ARG A 249 -23.45 -18.98 8.04
CA ARG A 249 -22.91 -19.05 9.41
C ARG A 249 -22.06 -17.86 9.85
N ASP A 250 -21.44 -17.14 8.91
CA ASP A 250 -20.61 -15.99 9.20
C ASP A 250 -21.08 -14.85 8.28
N ASN A 251 -21.58 -13.73 8.80
CA ASN A 251 -21.80 -12.51 8.00
C ASN A 251 -20.46 -11.94 7.46
N ILE A 252 -19.35 -12.67 7.59
CA ILE A 252 -18.00 -12.26 7.27
C ILE A 252 -17.58 -12.89 5.96
N TRP A 253 -17.11 -12.05 5.06
CA TRP A 253 -16.72 -12.45 3.73
C TRP A 253 -15.25 -12.83 3.74
N TRP A 254 -14.99 -14.12 4.01
CA TRP A 254 -13.64 -14.69 4.08
C TRP A 254 -12.78 -14.37 2.85
N TYR A 255 -13.38 -14.35 1.66
CA TYR A 255 -12.70 -13.94 0.43
C TYR A 255 -12.12 -12.51 0.54
N HIS A 256 -12.91 -11.56 1.02
CA HIS A 256 -12.48 -10.17 1.24
C HIS A 256 -11.51 -10.03 2.43
N LEU A 257 -11.69 -10.85 3.46
CA LEU A 257 -10.76 -10.89 4.58
C LEU A 257 -9.36 -11.39 4.16
N VAL A 258 -9.27 -12.35 3.23
CA VAL A 258 -7.99 -12.80 2.66
C VAL A 258 -7.28 -11.69 1.87
N GLN A 259 -8.01 -10.72 1.31
CA GLN A 259 -7.43 -9.54 0.64
C GLN A 259 -6.90 -8.50 1.64
N ASN A 260 -7.31 -8.57 2.90
CA ASN A 260 -6.93 -7.61 3.92
C ASN A 260 -5.42 -7.72 4.23
N SER A 261 -4.69 -6.65 3.98
CA SER A 261 -3.24 -6.57 4.16
C SER A 261 -2.81 -6.39 5.61
N ASN A 262 -3.74 -6.32 6.56
CA ASN A 262 -3.42 -6.29 7.98
C ASN A 262 -2.77 -7.63 8.41
N PRO A 263 -1.51 -7.62 8.92
CA PRO A 263 -0.83 -8.85 9.32
C PRO A 263 -1.54 -9.68 10.40
N GLU A 264 -2.36 -9.04 11.24
CA GLU A 264 -3.16 -9.74 12.26
C GLU A 264 -4.27 -10.61 11.66
N VAL A 265 -4.72 -10.29 10.44
CA VAL A 265 -5.66 -11.14 9.69
C VAL A 265 -5.00 -12.45 9.30
N LEU A 266 -3.72 -12.45 8.93
CA LEU A 266 -3.01 -13.68 8.61
C LEU A 266 -2.85 -14.62 9.80
N LYS A 267 -2.81 -14.11 11.04
CA LYS A 267 -2.86 -14.95 12.25
C LYS A 267 -4.21 -15.64 12.37
N LEU A 268 -5.30 -14.91 12.15
CA LEU A 268 -6.66 -15.48 12.13
C LEU A 268 -6.82 -16.53 11.01
N LEU A 269 -6.28 -16.27 9.83
CA LEU A 269 -6.33 -17.22 8.71
C LEU A 269 -5.49 -18.48 8.98
N LYS A 270 -4.35 -18.35 9.66
CA LYS A 270 -3.51 -19.50 10.06
C LYS A 270 -4.27 -20.50 10.94
N GLU A 271 -5.17 -20.01 11.79
CA GLU A 271 -6.04 -20.84 12.65
C GLU A 271 -7.20 -21.50 11.88
N ARG A 272 -7.47 -21.06 10.64
CA ARG A 272 -8.61 -21.47 9.81
C ARG A 272 -8.17 -21.76 8.36
N PRO A 273 -7.33 -22.78 8.15
CA PRO A 273 -6.78 -23.08 6.83
C PRO A 273 -7.85 -23.42 5.77
N ASP A 274 -9.04 -23.88 6.19
CA ASP A 274 -10.20 -24.12 5.34
C ASP A 274 -10.80 -22.84 4.73
N ARG A 275 -10.47 -21.66 5.28
CA ARG A 275 -10.97 -20.36 4.83
C ARG A 275 -9.98 -19.59 3.95
N ILE A 276 -8.87 -20.21 3.58
CA ILE A 276 -7.81 -19.57 2.81
C ILE A 276 -8.03 -19.76 1.31
N TYR A 277 -8.37 -18.68 0.63
CA TYR A 277 -8.39 -18.61 -0.83
C TYR A 277 -6.99 -18.29 -1.35
N TYR A 278 -6.18 -19.31 -1.63
CA TYR A 278 -4.77 -19.12 -1.99
C TYR A 278 -4.52 -18.25 -3.23
N HIS A 279 -5.39 -18.33 -4.25
CA HIS A 279 -5.30 -17.45 -5.42
C HIS A 279 -5.44 -15.96 -5.06
N VAL A 280 -6.22 -15.64 -4.02
CA VAL A 280 -6.34 -14.27 -3.47
C VAL A 280 -5.15 -13.94 -2.58
N LEU A 281 -4.81 -14.86 -1.66
CA LEU A 281 -3.69 -14.70 -0.73
C LEU A 281 -2.36 -14.41 -1.44
N SER A 282 -2.19 -14.96 -2.64
CA SER A 282 -1.00 -14.76 -3.49
C SER A 282 -0.71 -13.30 -3.82
N SER A 283 -1.72 -12.42 -3.74
CA SER A 283 -1.56 -10.98 -3.96
C SER A 283 -1.47 -10.16 -2.66
N ASN A 284 -1.63 -10.80 -1.50
CA ASN A 284 -1.62 -10.11 -0.21
C ASN A 284 -0.18 -9.82 0.23
N PRO A 285 0.23 -8.55 0.41
CA PRO A 285 1.59 -8.21 0.81
C PRO A 285 1.97 -8.75 2.20
N ALA A 286 0.99 -9.02 3.07
CA ALA A 286 1.23 -9.50 4.42
C ALA A 286 1.77 -10.94 4.48
N ILE A 287 1.76 -11.68 3.35
CA ILE A 287 2.37 -13.02 3.28
C ILE A 287 3.88 -12.98 3.53
N PHE A 288 4.50 -11.82 3.35
CA PHE A 288 5.88 -11.56 3.72
C PHE A 288 5.95 -10.98 5.13
N GLU A 289 6.95 -11.41 5.90
CA GLU A 289 7.25 -10.88 7.23
C GLU A 289 8.73 -10.54 7.35
N ARG A 290 9.09 -9.73 8.35
CA ARG A 290 10.48 -9.42 8.64
C ARG A 290 11.21 -10.66 9.14
N ASP A 291 12.38 -10.93 8.56
CA ASP A 291 13.27 -11.99 8.98
C ASP A 291 14.14 -11.50 10.15
N TYR A 292 13.57 -11.51 11.36
CA TYR A 292 14.26 -11.03 12.55
C TYR A 292 15.54 -11.80 12.88
N ILE A 293 15.60 -13.09 12.54
CA ILE A 293 16.79 -13.92 12.74
C ILE A 293 17.92 -13.38 11.85
N LYS A 294 17.65 -13.25 10.55
CA LYS A 294 18.62 -12.76 9.58
C LYS A 294 19.03 -11.29 9.84
N MET A 295 18.08 -10.44 10.25
CA MET A 295 18.38 -9.07 10.67
C MET A 295 19.32 -9.05 11.88
N SER A 296 19.07 -9.92 12.88
CA SER A 296 19.92 -10.04 14.07
C SER A 296 21.32 -10.52 13.70
N GLU A 297 21.43 -11.56 12.86
CA GLU A 297 22.72 -12.07 12.37
C GLU A 297 23.53 -10.99 11.64
N MET A 298 22.91 -10.23 10.73
CA MET A 298 23.61 -9.14 10.04
C MET A 298 24.08 -8.04 10.97
N ARG A 299 23.22 -7.63 11.92
CA ARG A 299 23.58 -6.61 12.91
C ARG A 299 24.74 -7.07 13.79
N THR A 300 24.66 -8.31 14.26
CA THR A 300 25.72 -8.92 15.08
C THR A 300 27.01 -9.04 14.29
N ARG A 301 26.96 -9.34 12.99
CA ARG A 301 28.17 -9.38 12.15
C ARG A 301 28.89 -8.04 12.09
N ILE A 302 28.17 -6.93 11.94
CA ILE A 302 28.77 -5.59 11.94
C ILE A 302 29.45 -5.30 13.28
N LEU A 303 28.74 -5.58 14.38
CA LEU A 303 29.29 -5.41 15.72
C LEU A 303 30.48 -6.34 15.96
N LEU A 304 30.42 -7.56 15.45
CA LEU A 304 31.50 -8.53 15.54
C LEU A 304 32.75 -8.03 14.82
N GLU A 305 32.61 -7.48 13.61
CA GLU A 305 33.76 -6.92 12.88
C GLU A 305 34.41 -5.75 13.64
N ASP A 306 33.63 -4.85 14.23
CA ASP A 306 34.17 -3.74 15.02
C ASP A 306 34.69 -4.18 16.40
N LEU A 307 34.07 -5.16 17.03
CA LEU A 307 34.57 -5.80 18.26
C LEU A 307 35.88 -6.52 17.98
N MET A 308 35.99 -7.27 16.90
CA MET A 308 37.22 -7.94 16.48
C MET A 308 38.33 -6.92 16.21
N LYS A 309 38.06 -5.83 15.46
CA LYS A 309 39.04 -4.76 15.23
C LYS A 309 39.56 -4.15 16.54
N ASN A 310 38.69 -3.98 17.53
CA ASN A 310 39.05 -3.37 18.81
C ASN A 310 39.68 -4.36 19.79
N ALA A 311 39.19 -5.61 19.88
CA ALA A 311 39.70 -6.64 20.77
C ALA A 311 41.06 -7.16 20.27
N LEU A 312 41.15 -7.46 18.98
CA LEU A 312 42.35 -7.94 18.30
C LEU A 312 43.27 -6.80 17.82
N HIS A 313 43.09 -5.56 18.31
CA HIS A 313 43.99 -4.47 17.96
C HIS A 313 45.41 -4.79 18.48
N PRO A 314 46.48 -4.63 17.69
CA PRO A 314 47.84 -5.04 18.08
C PRO A 314 48.29 -4.50 19.44
N ARG A 315 47.96 -3.23 19.76
CA ARG A 315 48.27 -2.65 21.08
C ARG A 315 47.61 -3.38 22.26
N ARG A 316 46.42 -3.94 22.08
CA ARG A 316 45.69 -4.69 23.12
C ARG A 316 46.22 -6.10 23.25
N ILE A 317 46.52 -6.75 22.13
CA ILE A 317 47.18 -8.06 22.10
C ILE A 317 48.54 -7.97 22.82
N ILE A 318 49.39 -7.01 22.44
CA ILE A 318 50.70 -6.80 23.07
C ILE A 318 50.54 -6.57 24.57
N ARG A 319 49.63 -5.67 24.99
CA ARG A 319 49.38 -5.40 26.40
C ARG A 319 48.91 -6.65 27.16
N PHE A 320 48.12 -7.51 26.55
CA PHE A 320 47.63 -8.74 27.18
C PHE A 320 48.77 -9.76 27.37
N LEU A 321 49.63 -9.92 26.36
CA LEU A 321 50.83 -10.76 26.44
C LEU A 321 51.81 -10.23 27.49
N ASP A 322 52.02 -8.91 27.55
CA ASP A 322 52.89 -8.26 28.55
C ASP A 322 52.39 -8.49 29.99
N LEU A 323 51.08 -8.68 30.18
CA LEU A 323 50.47 -9.01 31.48
C LEU A 323 50.52 -10.51 31.80
N GLY A 324 51.17 -11.32 30.95
CA GLY A 324 51.34 -12.76 31.12
C GLY A 324 50.17 -13.62 30.63
N GLY A 325 49.27 -13.06 29.82
CA GLY A 325 48.21 -13.84 29.17
C GLY A 325 48.75 -14.70 28.02
N ASP A 326 48.10 -15.82 27.75
CA ASP A 326 48.41 -16.72 26.61
C ASP A 326 47.51 -16.41 25.41
N MET A 327 48.05 -16.48 24.19
CA MET A 327 47.26 -16.29 22.97
C MET A 327 46.12 -17.32 22.83
N ASP A 328 46.28 -18.51 23.40
CA ASP A 328 45.22 -19.52 23.41
C ASP A 328 44.03 -19.14 24.34
N ASP A 329 44.26 -18.19 25.25
CA ASP A 329 43.25 -17.64 26.17
C ASP A 329 42.63 -16.30 25.68
N PHE A 330 43.06 -15.78 24.52
CA PHE A 330 42.74 -14.41 24.05
C PHE A 330 41.41 -14.25 23.31
#